data_AF-A0A7V7AID0-F1
#
_entry.id   AF-A0A7V7AID0-F1
#
_cell.length_a   1.000
_cell.length_b   1.000
_cell.length_c   1.000
_cell.angle_alpha   90.00
_cell.angle_beta   90.00
_cell.angle_gamma   90.00
#
_symmetry.space_group_name_H-M   'P 1'
#
loop_
_entity.id
_entity.type
_entity.pdbx_description
1 polymer ?
#
loop_
_entity_poly.entity_id
_entity_poly.type
_entity_poly.pdbx_seq_one_letter_code
_entity_poly.pdbx_strand_id
1 'polypeptide(L)'
;MKKTRLLKNFYLSLIWLFFFGLIFSLHPINLEIAQANTNFFPFEYKNPLTTNSLTAWLKNLLASIYGIIAWIAVIMIVIGGIVYMTSSGRSSQMELGKKIIQYALFGFAIVVAAPTLLKEIGDLASQSGGGDPSATGGGTTIAGILTNIMNFILTAVGVLSIISFTVAGIMFVAAGGNPTRTGKAKSAILYSIIGLSLAGAGLIIIQQILDLLS
;
A
#
# COMPACT_ATOMS: atom_id res chain seq x y z
N MET A 1 -82.06 4.38 -49.33
CA MET A 1 -80.70 4.94 -49.47
C MET A 1 -79.92 5.20 -48.16
N LYS A 2 -80.47 4.96 -46.95
CA LYS A 2 -79.75 5.27 -45.67
C LYS A 2 -78.70 4.22 -45.22
N LYS A 3 -78.81 2.95 -45.65
CA LYS A 3 -77.98 1.84 -45.15
C LYS A 3 -76.50 1.89 -45.63
N THR A 4 -76.25 2.40 -46.84
CA THR A 4 -74.89 2.51 -47.40
C THR A 4 -74.05 3.64 -46.79
N ARG A 5 -74.71 4.70 -46.27
CA ARG A 5 -74.02 5.80 -45.57
C ARG A 5 -73.49 5.37 -44.20
N LEU A 6 -74.21 4.50 -43.49
CA LEU A 6 -73.75 3.98 -42.18
C LEU A 6 -72.53 3.06 -42.31
N LEU A 7 -72.52 2.16 -43.31
CA LEU A 7 -71.38 1.29 -43.57
C LEU A 7 -70.10 2.06 -43.96
N LYS A 8 -70.24 3.12 -44.76
CA LYS A 8 -69.10 3.99 -45.13
C LYS A 8 -68.49 4.71 -43.91
N ASN A 9 -69.33 5.25 -43.03
CA ASN A 9 -68.87 5.94 -41.82
C ASN A 9 -68.26 4.97 -40.80
N PHE A 10 -68.75 3.72 -40.76
CA PHE A 10 -68.20 2.67 -39.91
C PHE A 10 -66.79 2.25 -40.37
N TYR A 11 -66.59 1.97 -41.66
CA TYR A 11 -65.28 1.61 -42.20
C TYR A 11 -64.27 2.77 -42.09
N LEU A 12 -64.72 4.02 -42.26
CA LEU A 12 -63.88 5.21 -42.10
C LEU A 12 -63.42 5.40 -40.64
N SER A 13 -64.31 5.13 -39.67
CA SER A 13 -63.95 5.13 -38.25
C SER A 13 -62.96 4.02 -37.90
N LEU A 14 -63.08 2.84 -38.49
CA LEU A 14 -62.18 1.71 -38.24
C LEU A 14 -60.76 1.99 -38.78
N ILE A 15 -60.65 2.64 -39.94
CA ILE A 15 -59.38 3.09 -40.52
C ILE A 15 -58.72 4.17 -39.64
N TRP A 16 -59.51 5.10 -39.09
CA TRP A 16 -58.99 6.15 -38.22
C TRP A 16 -58.47 5.58 -36.90
N LEU A 17 -59.14 4.56 -36.36
CA LEU A 17 -58.74 3.86 -35.13
C LEU A 17 -57.44 3.06 -35.33
N PHE A 18 -57.28 2.43 -36.50
CA PHE A 18 -56.04 1.74 -36.86
C PHE A 18 -54.85 2.71 -36.97
N PHE A 19 -55.03 3.86 -37.63
CA PHE A 19 -53.99 4.89 -37.73
C PHE A 19 -53.68 5.54 -36.37
N PHE A 20 -54.68 5.76 -35.51
CA PHE A 20 -54.49 6.29 -34.16
C PHE A 20 -53.68 5.32 -33.28
N GLY A 21 -53.97 4.01 -33.35
CA GLY A 21 -53.19 2.98 -32.65
C GLY A 21 -51.74 2.88 -33.12
N LEU A 22 -51.49 3.10 -34.43
CA LEU A 22 -50.15 3.08 -35.01
C LEU A 22 -49.30 4.29 -34.54
N ILE A 23 -49.91 5.47 -34.38
CA ILE A 23 -49.23 6.66 -33.84
C ILE A 23 -48.83 6.44 -32.36
N PHE A 24 -49.69 5.81 -31.56
CA PHE A 24 -49.40 5.53 -30.15
C PHE A 24 -48.29 4.46 -29.99
N SER A 25 -48.20 3.50 -30.91
CA SER A 25 -47.17 2.44 -30.86
C SER A 25 -45.78 2.89 -31.28
N LEU A 26 -45.65 3.98 -32.05
CA LEU A 26 -44.36 4.49 -32.55
C LEU A 26 -43.76 5.61 -31.69
N HIS A 27 -44.45 6.04 -30.63
CA HIS A 27 -43.87 6.99 -29.67
C HIS A 27 -43.20 6.20 -28.54
N PRO A 28 -41.86 6.07 -28.52
CA PRO A 28 -41.18 5.52 -27.35
C PRO A 28 -41.50 6.43 -26.16
N ILE A 29 -42.24 5.88 -25.19
CA ILE A 29 -42.47 6.53 -23.90
C ILE A 29 -41.12 6.51 -23.17
N ASN A 30 -40.31 7.53 -23.40
CA ASN A 30 -39.15 7.79 -22.59
C ASN A 30 -39.69 8.35 -21.27
N LEU A 31 -39.88 7.47 -20.30
CA LEU A 31 -40.21 7.86 -18.94
C LEU A 31 -38.95 8.53 -18.36
N GLU A 32 -38.75 9.80 -18.64
CA GLU A 32 -37.92 10.64 -17.80
C GLU A 32 -38.60 10.69 -16.44
N ILE A 33 -38.17 9.79 -15.55
CA ILE A 33 -38.40 9.97 -14.13
C ILE A 33 -37.65 11.26 -13.80
N ALA A 34 -38.37 12.39 -13.84
CA ALA A 34 -37.92 13.58 -13.16
C ALA A 34 -37.74 13.17 -11.71
N GLN A 35 -36.48 12.94 -11.32
CA GLN A 35 -36.15 12.73 -9.92
C GLN A 35 -36.74 13.92 -9.18
N ALA A 36 -37.76 13.67 -8.35
CA ALA A 36 -38.33 14.71 -7.51
C ALA A 36 -37.15 15.28 -6.70
N ASN A 37 -36.78 16.51 -7.02
CA ASN A 37 -35.72 17.21 -6.32
C ASN A 37 -36.24 17.47 -4.90
N THR A 38 -35.88 16.58 -3.97
CA THR A 38 -36.25 16.65 -2.55
C THR A 38 -35.48 17.73 -1.78
N ASN A 39 -34.86 18.70 -2.45
CA ASN A 39 -34.13 19.78 -1.79
C ASN A 39 -35.08 20.95 -1.52
N PHE A 40 -36.00 20.78 -0.56
CA PHE A 40 -36.83 21.88 -0.05
C PHE A 40 -36.12 22.72 1.04
N PHE A 41 -34.85 22.44 1.30
CA PHE A 41 -33.91 23.33 1.97
C PHE A 41 -32.53 23.16 1.33
N PRO A 42 -32.00 24.12 0.56
CA PRO A 42 -30.67 24.02 -0.02
C PRO A 42 -29.62 24.33 1.06
N PHE A 43 -29.54 23.49 2.08
CA PHE A 43 -28.32 23.41 2.89
C PHE A 43 -27.36 22.52 2.11
N GLU A 44 -26.57 23.13 1.23
CA GLU A 44 -25.43 22.47 0.62
C GLU A 44 -24.42 22.21 1.74
N TYR A 45 -24.44 20.99 2.29
CA TYR A 45 -23.47 20.56 3.26
C TYR A 45 -22.10 20.48 2.58
N LYS A 46 -21.34 21.57 2.70
CA LYS A 46 -19.95 21.61 2.29
C LYS A 46 -19.13 20.87 3.33
N ASN A 47 -18.79 19.63 3.02
CA ASN A 47 -17.94 18.82 3.87
C ASN A 47 -16.65 19.60 4.19
N PRO A 48 -16.38 19.95 5.47
CA PRO A 48 -15.18 20.68 5.86
C PRO A 48 -13.92 19.81 5.71
N LEU A 49 -14.10 18.49 5.67
CA LEU A 49 -13.08 17.57 5.22
C LEU A 49 -13.17 17.53 3.69
N THR A 50 -12.10 17.91 3.01
CA THR A 50 -12.02 17.91 1.53
C THR A 50 -12.14 16.52 0.90
N THR A 51 -12.45 15.49 1.71
CA THR A 51 -12.54 14.07 1.35
C THR A 51 -13.85 13.47 1.83
N ASN A 52 -14.54 12.77 0.94
CA ASN A 52 -15.84 12.10 1.17
C ASN A 52 -15.71 10.63 1.64
N SER A 53 -14.50 10.18 2.03
CA SER A 53 -14.22 8.80 2.45
C SER A 53 -13.22 8.77 3.61
N LEU A 54 -13.42 7.86 4.56
CA LEU A 54 -12.49 7.60 5.66
C LEU A 54 -11.09 7.23 5.13
N THR A 55 -11.03 6.47 4.04
CA THR A 55 -9.77 6.07 3.39
C THR A 55 -9.04 7.28 2.81
N ALA A 56 -9.76 8.22 2.21
CA ALA A 56 -9.19 9.44 1.66
C ALA A 56 -8.69 10.37 2.78
N TRP A 57 -9.45 10.48 3.88
CA TRP A 57 -9.00 11.20 5.07
C TRP A 57 -7.73 10.56 5.68
N LEU A 58 -7.69 9.23 5.80
CA LEU A 58 -6.53 8.52 6.33
C LEU A 58 -5.28 8.68 5.45
N LYS A 59 -5.43 8.68 4.12
CA LYS A 59 -4.34 8.97 3.18
C LYS A 59 -3.79 10.40 3.37
N ASN A 60 -4.68 11.38 3.56
CA ASN A 60 -4.27 12.75 3.82
C ASN A 60 -3.58 12.90 5.19
N LEU A 61 -4.07 12.20 6.22
CA LEU A 61 -3.42 12.13 7.52
C LEU A 61 -2.02 11.53 7.42
N LEU A 62 -1.88 10.41 6.71
CA LEU A 62 -0.60 9.74 6.49
C LEU A 62 0.38 10.64 5.72
N ALA A 63 -0.09 11.35 4.69
CA ALA A 63 0.71 12.32 3.96
C ALA A 63 1.19 13.47 4.87
N SER A 64 0.33 13.95 5.78
CA SER A 64 0.71 14.97 6.76
C SER A 64 1.78 14.45 7.73
N ILE A 65 1.67 13.19 8.18
CA ILE A 65 2.68 12.55 9.03
C ILE A 65 4.01 12.43 8.30
N TYR A 66 4.03 12.01 7.03
CA TYR A 66 5.26 11.97 6.22
C TYR A 66 5.89 13.35 6.05
N GLY A 67 5.09 14.40 5.85
CA GLY A 67 5.57 15.78 5.80
C GLY A 67 6.28 16.21 7.10
N ILE A 68 5.69 15.91 8.25
CA ILE A 68 6.27 16.23 9.57
C ILE A 68 7.59 15.48 9.78
N ILE A 69 7.62 14.18 9.47
CA ILE A 69 8.83 13.36 9.62
C ILE A 69 9.95 13.86 8.69
N ALA A 70 9.63 14.20 7.45
CA ALA A 70 10.60 14.73 6.50
C ALA A 70 11.21 16.05 7.01
N TRP A 71 10.39 16.94 7.59
CA TRP A 71 10.87 18.19 8.16
C TRP A 71 11.78 17.97 9.37
N ILE A 72 11.40 17.06 10.28
CA ILE A 72 12.23 16.68 11.44
C ILE A 72 13.55 16.05 10.99
N ALA A 73 13.54 15.19 9.97
CA ALA A 73 14.74 14.56 9.45
C ALA A 73 15.75 15.60 8.95
N VAL A 74 15.29 16.63 8.24
CA VAL A 74 16.13 17.74 7.78
C VAL A 74 16.76 18.48 8.97
N ILE A 75 15.97 18.81 9.99
CA ILE A 75 16.48 19.50 11.19
C ILE A 75 17.54 18.66 11.90
N MET A 76 17.30 17.36 12.07
CA MET A 76 18.25 16.45 12.72
C MET A 76 19.56 16.32 11.93
N ILE A 77 19.49 16.27 10.60
CA ILE A 77 20.68 16.27 9.75
C ILE A 77 21.47 17.56 9.92
N VAL A 78 20.80 18.73 9.95
CA VAL A 78 21.45 20.03 10.17
C VAL A 78 22.11 20.09 11.55
N ILE A 79 21.41 19.67 12.62
CA ILE A 79 21.96 19.63 13.98
C ILE A 79 23.19 18.72 14.03
N GLY A 80 23.11 17.52 13.47
CA GLY A 80 24.24 16.60 13.40
C GLY A 80 25.43 17.18 12.64
N GLY A 81 25.17 17.93 11.56
CA GLY A 81 26.19 18.64 10.78
C GLY A 81 26.86 19.76 11.56
N ILE A 82 26.09 20.57 12.29
CA ILE A 82 26.63 21.62 13.17
C ILE A 82 27.49 20.99 14.26
N VAL A 83 26.99 19.97 14.97
CA VAL A 83 27.75 19.26 16.01
C VAL A 83 29.05 18.70 15.46
N TYR A 84 29.04 18.13 14.25
CA TYR A 84 30.22 17.63 13.57
C TYR A 84 31.25 18.75 13.31
N MET A 85 30.81 19.88 12.76
CA MET A 85 31.69 21.02 12.44
C MET A 85 32.23 21.71 13.70
N THR A 86 31.43 21.84 14.76
CA THR A 86 31.84 22.48 16.03
C THR A 86 32.65 21.57 16.95
N SER A 87 32.98 20.35 16.52
CA SER A 87 33.65 19.36 17.37
C SER A 87 35.12 19.66 17.67
N SER A 88 35.75 20.60 16.97
CA SER A 88 37.14 21.08 17.23
C SER A 88 38.17 19.97 17.53
N GLY A 89 38.10 18.84 16.82
CA GLY A 89 39.03 17.71 16.97
C GLY A 89 38.73 16.74 18.13
N ARG A 90 37.69 16.99 18.94
CA ARG A 90 37.23 16.04 19.97
C ARG A 90 36.53 14.85 19.32
N SER A 91 37.14 13.68 19.39
CA SER A 91 36.64 12.44 18.77
C SER A 91 35.20 12.10 19.17
N SER A 92 34.81 12.34 20.43
CA SER A 92 33.47 12.02 20.93
C SER A 92 32.37 12.86 20.26
N GLN A 93 32.58 14.17 20.11
CA GLN A 93 31.58 15.06 19.49
C GLN A 93 31.50 14.82 17.98
N MET A 94 32.65 14.52 17.37
CA MET A 94 32.70 14.21 15.96
C MET A 94 31.97 12.91 15.65
N GLU A 95 32.06 11.91 16.54
CA GLU A 95 31.29 10.66 16.43
C GLU A 95 29.80 10.89 16.68
N LEU A 96 29.43 11.71 17.66
CA LEU A 96 28.03 12.06 17.93
C LEU A 96 27.37 12.74 16.73
N GLY A 97 28.01 13.73 16.11
CA GLY A 97 27.49 14.38 14.90
C GLY A 97 27.22 13.39 13.76
N LYS A 98 28.16 12.45 13.52
CA LYS A 98 27.96 11.37 12.54
C LYS A 98 26.79 10.47 12.89
N LYS A 99 26.67 10.05 14.16
CA LYS A 99 25.57 9.18 14.62
C LYS A 99 24.21 9.84 14.46
N ILE A 100 24.10 11.13 14.79
CA ILE A 100 22.85 11.88 14.61
C ILE A 100 22.43 11.86 13.14
N ILE A 101 23.35 12.15 12.21
CA ILE A 101 23.07 12.12 10.77
C ILE A 101 22.70 10.69 10.32
N GLN A 102 23.45 9.68 10.77
CA GLN A 102 23.19 8.28 10.43
C GLN A 102 21.80 7.83 10.87
N TYR A 103 21.41 8.10 12.13
CA TYR A 103 20.09 7.71 12.63
C TYR A 103 18.96 8.49 11.95
N ALA A 104 19.17 9.77 11.64
CA ALA A 104 18.19 10.55 10.86
C ALA A 104 17.99 9.97 9.46
N LEU A 105 19.07 9.55 8.78
CA LEU A 105 19.00 8.90 7.48
C LEU A 105 18.35 7.51 7.54
N PHE A 106 18.68 6.69 8.52
CA PHE A 106 18.04 5.38 8.69
C PHE A 106 16.54 5.52 8.99
N GLY A 107 16.16 6.44 9.88
CA GLY A 107 14.75 6.72 10.18
C GLY A 107 13.98 7.22 8.96
N PHE A 108 14.57 8.15 8.20
CA PHE A 108 13.97 8.64 6.96
C PHE A 108 13.87 7.56 5.88
N ALA A 109 14.90 6.72 5.72
CA ALA A 109 14.89 5.62 4.77
C ALA A 109 13.79 4.59 5.07
N ILE A 110 13.57 4.26 6.35
CA ILE A 110 12.47 3.38 6.77
C ILE A 110 11.12 3.97 6.38
N VAL A 111 10.94 5.28 6.57
CA VAL A 111 9.68 5.98 6.25
C VAL A 111 9.41 5.98 4.74
N VAL A 112 10.45 6.16 3.92
CA VAL A 112 10.34 6.10 2.46
C VAL A 112 10.11 4.66 1.97
N ALA A 113 10.70 3.67 2.63
CA ALA A 113 10.52 2.25 2.31
C ALA A 113 9.21 1.66 2.86
N ALA A 114 8.57 2.30 3.83
CA ALA A 114 7.33 1.82 4.43
C ALA A 114 6.23 1.50 3.39
N PRO A 115 5.86 2.38 2.44
CA PRO A 115 4.82 2.06 1.46
C PRO A 115 5.19 0.89 0.54
N THR A 116 6.46 0.73 0.18
CA THR A 116 6.92 -0.44 -0.60
C THR A 116 6.82 -1.72 0.22
N LEU A 117 7.17 -1.68 1.51
CA LEU A 117 7.04 -2.82 2.42
C LEU A 117 5.57 -3.18 2.68
N LEU A 118 4.70 -2.19 2.87
CA LEU A 118 3.25 -2.38 3.04
C LEU A 118 2.62 -3.01 1.79
N LYS A 119 3.06 -2.59 0.60
CA LYS A 119 2.62 -3.18 -0.66
C LYS A 119 3.12 -4.62 -0.81
N GLU A 120 4.40 -4.88 -0.55
CA GLU A 120 4.94 -6.24 -0.61
C GLU A 120 4.23 -7.17 0.37
N ILE A 121 3.97 -6.74 1.61
CA ILE A 121 3.19 -7.51 2.58
C ILE A 121 1.75 -7.74 2.07
N GLY A 122 1.13 -6.74 1.45
CA GLY A 122 -0.19 -6.87 0.82
C GLY A 122 -0.20 -7.83 -0.37
N ASP A 123 0.81 -7.78 -1.23
CA ASP A 123 0.96 -8.65 -2.40
C ASP A 123 1.32 -10.09 -1.97
N LEU A 124 2.14 -10.26 -0.94
CA LEU A 124 2.42 -11.55 -0.28
C LEU A 124 1.17 -12.16 0.36
N ALA A 125 0.29 -11.34 0.93
CA ALA A 125 -1.03 -11.77 1.41
C ALA A 125 -2.01 -12.09 0.28
N SER A 126 -1.83 -11.50 -0.90
CA SER A 126 -2.68 -11.74 -2.07
C SER A 126 -2.29 -13.04 -2.81
N GLN A 127 -1.01 -13.42 -2.75
CA GLN A 127 -0.46 -14.57 -3.48
C GLN A 127 -0.75 -15.93 -2.82
N SER A 128 -1.27 -15.96 -1.58
CA SER A 128 -1.83 -17.15 -0.94
C SER A 128 -3.33 -17.34 -1.18
N GLY A 129 -3.91 -16.61 -2.14
CA GLY A 129 -5.34 -16.67 -2.49
C GLY A 129 -6.13 -15.58 -1.78
N GLY A 130 -6.05 -14.35 -2.29
CA GLY A 130 -6.94 -13.27 -1.88
C GLY A 130 -6.80 -12.08 -2.82
N GLY A 131 -7.90 -11.67 -3.46
CA GLY A 131 -7.95 -10.43 -4.23
C GLY A 131 -7.79 -9.19 -3.35
N ASP A 132 -7.57 -8.06 -4.02
CA ASP A 132 -7.69 -6.66 -3.57
C ASP A 132 -7.65 -6.40 -2.04
N PRO A 133 -6.66 -5.63 -1.51
CA PRO A 133 -6.57 -5.27 -0.09
C PRO A 133 -7.77 -4.49 0.48
N SER A 134 -8.82 -4.27 -0.31
CA SER A 134 -10.14 -3.79 0.15
C SER A 134 -11.05 -4.90 0.72
N ALA A 135 -10.71 -6.19 0.61
CA ALA A 135 -11.51 -7.29 1.14
C ALA A 135 -11.02 -7.73 2.53
N THR A 136 -11.38 -6.97 3.56
CA THR A 136 -11.43 -7.52 4.93
C THR A 136 -12.53 -8.59 4.95
N GLY A 137 -12.15 -9.85 4.75
CA GLY A 137 -13.10 -10.95 4.65
C GLY A 137 -12.50 -12.28 5.05
N GLY A 138 -12.56 -12.58 6.34
CA GLY A 138 -12.73 -13.95 6.84
C GLY A 138 -11.49 -14.84 6.91
N GLY A 139 -10.96 -14.95 8.13
CA GLY A 139 -10.37 -16.22 8.61
C GLY A 139 -9.03 -16.61 7.99
N THR A 140 -7.99 -15.83 8.22
CA THR A 140 -6.63 -16.37 8.10
C THR A 140 -6.44 -17.40 9.21
N THR A 141 -6.51 -18.70 8.87
CA THR A 141 -6.07 -19.79 9.75
C THR A 141 -4.72 -19.42 10.37
N ILE A 142 -4.46 -19.81 11.61
CA ILE A 142 -3.20 -19.51 12.33
C ILE A 142 -1.97 -19.85 11.47
N ALA A 143 -2.05 -20.93 10.68
CA ALA A 143 -1.06 -21.33 9.68
C ALA A 143 -0.78 -20.27 8.59
N GLY A 144 -1.80 -19.59 8.06
CA GLY A 144 -1.62 -18.54 7.05
C GLY A 144 -0.94 -17.29 7.60
N ILE A 145 -1.28 -16.88 8.82
CA ILE A 145 -0.60 -15.78 9.51
C ILE A 145 0.87 -16.15 9.76
N LEU A 146 1.12 -17.38 10.22
CA LEU A 146 2.48 -17.85 10.51
C LEU A 146 3.35 -17.93 9.24
N THR A 147 2.80 -18.41 8.13
CA THR A 147 3.50 -18.46 6.83
C THR A 147 3.77 -17.06 6.26
N ASN A 148 2.86 -16.10 6.42
CA ASN A 148 3.08 -14.72 5.98
C ASN A 148 4.17 -14.03 6.81
N ILE A 149 4.13 -14.18 8.14
CA ILE A 149 5.17 -13.64 9.03
C ILE A 149 6.52 -14.28 8.73
N MET A 150 6.55 -15.61 8.50
CA MET A 150 7.75 -16.33 8.07
C MET A 150 8.32 -15.71 6.79
N ASN A 151 7.53 -15.65 5.73
CA ASN A 151 8.01 -15.18 4.43
C ASN A 151 8.54 -13.76 4.50
N PHE A 152 7.91 -12.89 5.28
CA PHE A 152 8.38 -11.54 5.55
C PHE A 152 9.74 -11.53 6.28
N ILE A 153 9.88 -12.30 7.36
CA ILE A 153 11.16 -12.40 8.10
C ILE A 153 12.25 -12.99 7.20
N LEU A 154 11.94 -14.00 6.38
CA LEU A 154 12.90 -14.64 5.47
C LEU A 154 13.37 -13.69 4.37
N THR A 155 12.45 -12.95 3.75
CA THR A 155 12.82 -11.95 2.73
C THR A 155 13.64 -10.81 3.34
N ALA A 156 13.23 -10.28 4.49
CA ALA A 156 13.97 -9.24 5.19
C ALA A 156 15.39 -9.70 5.58
N VAL A 157 15.53 -10.88 6.19
CA VAL A 157 16.83 -11.45 6.59
C VAL A 157 17.67 -11.83 5.37
N GLY A 158 17.06 -12.36 4.31
CA GLY A 158 17.73 -12.71 3.06
C GLY A 158 18.36 -11.50 2.39
N VAL A 159 17.59 -10.42 2.21
CA VAL A 159 18.08 -9.16 1.63
C VAL A 159 19.19 -8.57 2.50
N LEU A 160 19.00 -8.52 3.82
CA LEU A 160 20.01 -7.97 4.73
C LEU A 160 21.30 -8.79 4.74
N SER A 161 21.19 -10.11 4.64
CA SER A 161 22.34 -11.02 4.59
C SER A 161 23.16 -10.81 3.33
N ILE A 162 22.51 -10.66 2.17
CA ILE A 162 23.19 -10.38 0.89
C ILE A 162 23.94 -9.04 0.93
N ILE A 163 23.30 -7.99 1.44
CA ILE A 163 23.93 -6.67 1.57
C ILE A 163 25.15 -6.76 2.49
N SER A 164 25.00 -7.40 3.65
CA SER A 164 26.07 -7.52 4.64
C SER A 164 27.24 -8.35 4.12
N PHE A 165 26.95 -9.46 3.42
CA PHE A 165 27.96 -10.30 2.80
C PHE A 165 28.75 -9.54 1.73
N THR A 166 28.05 -8.77 0.89
CA THR A 166 28.67 -7.99 -0.19
C THR A 166 29.58 -6.89 0.36
N VAL A 167 29.09 -6.11 1.33
CA VAL A 167 29.88 -5.03 1.96
C VAL A 167 31.10 -5.60 2.68
N ALA A 168 30.93 -6.71 3.39
CA ALA A 168 32.02 -7.37 4.09
C ALA A 168 33.06 -7.97 3.12
N GLY A 169 32.64 -8.51 1.98
CA GLY A 169 33.53 -9.00 0.94
C GLY A 169 34.41 -7.89 0.36
N ILE A 170 33.81 -6.74 0.04
CA ILE A 170 34.55 -5.57 -0.45
C ILE A 170 35.52 -5.08 0.64
N MET A 171 35.08 -5.02 1.90
CA MET A 171 35.91 -4.63 3.03
C MET A 171 37.08 -5.59 3.27
N PHE A 172 36.88 -6.90 3.06
CA PHE A 172 37.90 -7.92 3.23
C PHE A 172 39.01 -7.78 2.19
N VAL A 173 38.63 -7.62 0.91
CA VAL A 173 39.58 -7.45 -0.20
C VAL A 173 40.32 -6.12 -0.08
N ALA A 174 39.62 -5.03 0.29
CA ALA A 174 40.22 -3.72 0.44
C ALA A 174 41.05 -3.54 1.74
N ALA A 175 41.06 -4.51 2.64
CA ALA A 175 41.73 -4.38 3.94
C ALA A 175 43.27 -4.36 3.84
N GLY A 176 43.86 -4.86 2.75
CA GLY A 176 45.30 -4.75 2.46
C GLY A 176 46.22 -5.27 3.57
N GLY A 177 45.75 -6.25 4.37
CA GLY A 177 46.52 -6.81 5.50
C GLY A 177 46.35 -6.10 6.85
N ASN A 178 45.56 -5.03 6.95
CA ASN A 178 45.28 -4.38 8.25
C ASN A 178 44.45 -5.33 9.15
N PRO A 179 44.96 -5.75 10.33
CA PRO A 179 44.33 -6.79 11.15
C PRO A 179 42.94 -6.37 11.66
N THR A 180 42.73 -5.08 11.93
CA THR A 180 41.45 -4.56 12.43
C THR A 180 40.37 -4.57 11.35
N ARG A 181 40.71 -4.20 10.10
CA ARG A 181 39.75 -4.21 8.99
C ARG A 181 39.43 -5.62 8.52
N THR A 182 40.45 -6.47 8.45
CA THR A 182 40.30 -7.90 8.13
C THR A 182 39.46 -8.61 9.19
N GLY A 183 39.68 -8.31 10.47
CA GLY A 183 38.87 -8.87 11.57
C GLY A 183 37.39 -8.48 11.47
N LYS A 184 37.09 -7.19 11.26
CA LYS A 184 35.71 -6.72 11.09
C LYS A 184 35.02 -7.35 9.89
N ALA A 185 35.72 -7.45 8.76
CA ALA A 185 35.19 -8.06 7.56
C ALA A 185 34.89 -9.56 7.76
N LYS A 186 35.80 -10.30 8.43
CA LYS A 186 35.56 -11.72 8.76
C LYS A 186 34.35 -11.92 9.65
N SER A 187 34.19 -11.12 10.71
CA SER A 187 33.02 -11.20 11.58
C SER A 187 31.73 -10.88 10.82
N ALA A 188 31.74 -9.85 9.97
CA ALA A 188 30.57 -9.49 9.16
C ALA A 188 30.18 -10.60 8.16
N ILE A 189 31.16 -11.24 7.51
CA ILE A 189 30.93 -12.42 6.66
C ILE A 189 30.29 -13.54 7.49
N LEU A 190 30.88 -13.87 8.65
CA LEU A 190 30.34 -14.94 9.52
C LEU A 190 28.92 -14.65 9.97
N TYR A 191 28.61 -13.43 10.42
CA TYR A 191 27.26 -13.07 10.84
C TYR A 191 26.24 -13.14 9.71
N SER A 192 26.61 -12.75 8.48
CA SER A 192 25.71 -12.90 7.33
C SER A 192 25.42 -14.36 6.99
N ILE A 193 26.41 -15.24 7.10
CA ILE A 193 26.25 -16.69 6.86
C ILE A 193 25.41 -17.33 7.97
N ILE A 194 25.69 -16.98 9.23
CA ILE A 194 24.95 -17.49 10.38
C ILE A 194 23.49 -17.03 10.33
N GLY A 195 23.23 -15.76 9.99
CA GLY A 195 21.88 -15.23 9.83
C GLY A 195 21.08 -15.93 8.74
N LEU A 196 21.70 -16.14 7.57
CA LEU A 196 21.06 -16.86 6.47
C LEU A 196 20.81 -18.33 6.80
N SER A 197 21.78 -19.00 7.45
CA SER A 197 21.67 -20.40 7.87
C SER A 197 20.58 -20.59 8.94
N LEU A 198 20.52 -19.69 9.94
CA LEU A 198 19.51 -19.71 10.98
C LEU A 198 18.10 -19.47 10.42
N ALA A 199 17.96 -18.55 9.47
CA ALA A 199 16.71 -18.33 8.77
C ALA A 199 16.26 -19.59 8.00
N GLY A 200 17.19 -20.27 7.31
CA GLY A 200 16.92 -21.55 6.65
C GLY A 200 16.50 -22.66 7.63
N ALA A 201 17.15 -22.76 8.79
CA ALA A 201 16.80 -23.76 9.81
C ALA A 201 15.41 -23.51 10.42
N GLY A 202 15.05 -22.24 10.64
CA GLY A 202 13.71 -21.87 11.14
C GLY A 202 12.59 -22.27 10.19
N LEU A 203 12.82 -22.18 8.87
CA LEU A 203 11.87 -22.61 7.86
C LEU A 203 11.52 -24.10 8.01
N ILE A 204 12.54 -24.94 8.18
CA ILE A 204 12.37 -26.40 8.29
C ILE A 204 11.55 -26.77 9.53
N ILE A 205 11.84 -26.15 10.67
CA ILE A 205 11.17 -26.45 11.95
C ILE A 205 9.68 -26.09 11.88
N ILE A 206 9.35 -24.92 11.33
CA ILE A 206 7.97 -24.47 11.30
C ILE A 206 7.15 -25.22 10.25
N GLN A 207 7.74 -25.57 9.10
CA GLN A 207 7.07 -26.46 8.14
C GLN A 207 6.73 -27.81 8.79
N GLN A 208 7.64 -28.37 9.59
CA GLN A 208 7.34 -29.59 10.36
C GLN A 208 6.19 -29.40 11.35
N ILE A 209 6.11 -28.26 12.04
CA ILE A 209 5.00 -27.99 12.99
C ILE A 209 3.67 -27.81 12.23
N LEU A 210 3.69 -27.19 11.05
CA LEU A 210 2.50 -27.00 10.23
C LEU A 210 1.98 -28.34 9.68
N ASP A 211 2.87 -29.20 9.20
CA ASP A 211 2.52 -30.55 8.72
C ASP A 211 1.99 -31.46 9.84
N LEU A 212 2.39 -31.20 11.09
CA LEU A 212 1.85 -31.89 12.27
C LEU A 212 0.49 -31.37 12.73
N LEU A 213 0.07 -30.18 12.29
CA LEU A 213 -1.15 -29.51 12.73
C LEU A 213 -2.27 -29.52 11.67
N SER A 214 -1.93 -29.71 10.38
CA SER A 214 -2.90 -29.90 9.29
C SER A 214 -3.43 -31.33 9.22
#